data_AF-A0A929EVX4-F1
#
_entry.id   AF-A0A929EVX4-F1
#
_cell.length_a   1.000
_cell.length_b   1.000
_cell.length_c   1.000
_cell.angle_alpha   90.00
_cell.angle_beta   90.00
_cell.angle_gamma   90.00
#
_symmetry.space_group_name_H-M   'P 1'
#
loop_
_entity.id
_entity.type
_entity.pdbx_description
1 polymer ?
#
loop_
_entity_poly.entity_id
_entity_poly.type
_entity_poly.pdbx_seq_one_letter_code
_entity_poly.pdbx_strand_id
1 'polypeptide(L)'
;MIGKQIRMERIIDRNTKRTVIVPMDHGVSSGPIYGITDLRDAIEQVVRGGANALVEHKGMVGAGHRRSGKDIGLIIHLSASTSLSPYPNTKTLVCTVEEALRLGADAVSIHVNIG
;
A
#
# COMPACT_ATOMS: atom_id res chain seq x y z
N MET A 1 3.67 23.47 4.78
CA MET A 1 3.19 22.08 4.98
C MET A 1 1.97 21.69 4.14
N ILE A 2 1.59 22.43 3.09
CA ILE A 2 0.36 22.18 2.32
C ILE A 2 0.34 20.83 1.58
N GLY A 3 1.46 20.40 1.00
CA GLY A 3 1.53 19.13 0.25
C GLY A 3 1.29 17.89 1.11
N LYS A 4 1.58 17.95 2.41
CA LYS A 4 1.23 16.89 3.36
C LYS A 4 -0.27 16.85 3.59
N GLN A 5 -0.90 18.01 3.81
CA GLN A 5 -2.35 18.10 4.01
C GLN A 5 -3.12 17.57 2.79
N ILE A 6 -2.70 17.94 1.57
CA ILE A 6 -3.31 17.46 0.32
C ILE A 6 -3.26 15.91 0.24
N ARG A 7 -2.12 15.29 0.56
CA ARG A 7 -2.01 13.82 0.57
C ARG A 7 -2.85 13.17 1.66
N MET A 8 -2.88 13.76 2.86
CA MET A 8 -3.71 13.27 3.96
C MET A 8 -5.21 13.29 3.60
N GLU A 9 -5.66 14.28 2.83
CA GLU A 9 -7.05 14.38 2.36
C GLU A 9 -7.45 13.33 1.32
N ARG A 10 -6.49 12.63 0.71
CA ARG A 10 -6.75 11.49 -0.18
C ARG A 10 -6.91 10.19 0.61
N ILE A 11 -6.28 10.10 1.78
CA ILE A 11 -6.31 8.91 2.65
C ILE A 11 -7.44 9.01 3.69
N ILE A 12 -7.71 10.20 4.22
CA ILE A 12 -8.74 10.44 5.24
C ILE A 12 -9.93 11.14 4.61
N ASP A 13 -11.12 10.55 4.76
CA ASP A 13 -12.35 11.13 4.25
C ASP A 13 -12.62 12.51 4.90
N ARG A 14 -12.79 13.54 4.07
CA ARG A 14 -12.88 14.93 4.52
C ARG A 14 -14.12 15.21 5.37
N ASN A 15 -15.19 14.46 5.17
CA ASN A 15 -16.48 14.69 5.81
C ASN A 15 -16.57 13.94 7.14
N THR A 16 -16.19 12.67 7.13
CA THR A 16 -16.29 11.77 8.29
C THR A 16 -15.06 11.82 9.19
N LYS A 17 -13.92 12.32 8.69
CA LYS A 17 -12.60 12.27 9.35
C LYS A 17 -12.14 10.86 9.69
N ARG A 18 -12.68 9.85 9.00
CA ARG A 18 -12.35 8.44 9.15
C ARG A 18 -11.65 7.92 7.90
N THR A 19 -10.97 6.79 8.04
CA THR A 19 -10.32 6.12 6.92
C THR A 19 -10.46 4.61 7.08
N VAL A 20 -10.70 3.94 5.96
CA VAL A 20 -10.56 2.49 5.83
C VAL A 20 -9.39 2.25 4.89
N ILE A 21 -8.35 1.61 5.43
CA ILE A 21 -7.12 1.27 4.69
C ILE A 21 -7.06 -0.25 4.56
N VAL A 22 -6.94 -0.75 3.33
CA VAL A 22 -6.81 -2.19 3.08
C VAL A 22 -5.35 -2.56 2.82
N PRO A 23 -4.71 -3.36 3.69
CA PRO A 23 -3.36 -3.86 3.45
C PRO A 23 -3.36 -4.95 2.38
N MET A 24 -2.47 -4.82 1.40
CA MET A 24 -2.30 -5.74 0.26
C MET A 24 -0.81 -6.07 0.01
N ASP A 25 0.05 -5.78 0.98
CA ASP A 25 1.51 -5.95 0.93
C ASP A 25 2.00 -7.36 1.28
N HIS A 26 1.10 -8.24 1.71
CA HIS A 26 1.43 -9.58 2.22
C HIS A 26 2.16 -10.48 1.22
N GLY A 27 1.97 -10.27 -0.09
CA GLY A 27 2.53 -11.13 -1.14
C GLY A 27 4.06 -11.24 -1.10
N VAL A 28 4.76 -10.19 -0.66
CA VAL A 28 6.23 -10.21 -0.55
C VAL A 28 6.70 -11.06 0.63
N SER A 29 5.96 -11.06 1.74
CA SER A 29 6.34 -11.80 2.94
C SER A 29 5.95 -13.28 2.86
N SER A 30 4.78 -13.56 2.29
CA SER A 30 4.10 -14.87 2.38
C SER A 30 3.95 -15.60 1.04
N GLY A 31 4.35 -14.98 -0.08
CA GLY A 31 4.12 -15.54 -1.42
C GLY A 31 2.68 -15.31 -1.92
N PRO A 32 2.25 -15.98 -3.00
CA PRO A 32 0.93 -15.80 -3.58
C PRO A 32 -0.18 -16.19 -2.60
N ILE A 33 -0.92 -15.20 -2.09
CA ILE A 33 -2.06 -15.43 -1.18
C ILE A 33 -3.36 -15.42 -2.00
N TYR A 34 -4.24 -16.37 -1.68
CA TYR A 34 -5.58 -16.41 -2.27
C TYR A 34 -6.32 -15.08 -2.09
N GLY A 35 -6.93 -14.57 -3.16
CA GLY A 35 -7.63 -13.29 -3.17
C GLY A 35 -6.79 -12.09 -3.60
N ILE A 36 -5.46 -12.20 -3.69
CA ILE A 36 -4.58 -11.17 -4.27
C ILE A 36 -3.73 -11.69 -5.44
N THR A 37 -4.04 -12.88 -5.95
CA THR A 37 -3.37 -13.48 -7.13
C THR A 37 -3.65 -12.68 -8.40
N ASP A 38 -4.87 -12.15 -8.54
CA ASP A 38 -5.19 -11.11 -9.52
C ASP A 38 -5.35 -9.78 -8.77
N LEU A 39 -4.28 -8.99 -8.80
CA LEU A 39 -4.23 -7.75 -8.04
C LEU A 39 -5.21 -6.70 -8.56
N ARG A 40 -5.47 -6.67 -9.87
CA ARG A 40 -6.37 -5.69 -10.46
C ARG A 40 -7.80 -5.94 -9.97
N ASP A 41 -8.24 -7.19 -10.03
CA ASP A 41 -9.56 -7.57 -9.56
C ASP A 41 -9.69 -7.37 -8.04
N ALA A 42 -8.66 -7.72 -7.28
CA ALA A 42 -8.64 -7.49 -5.83
C ALA A 42 -8.80 -6.00 -5.48
N ILE A 43 -8.04 -5.11 -6.15
CA ILE A 43 -8.13 -3.66 -5.93
C ILE A 43 -9.49 -3.11 -6.36
N GLU A 44 -10.07 -3.62 -7.45
CA GLU A 44 -11.42 -3.24 -7.88
C GLU A 44 -12.45 -3.55 -6.78
N GLN A 45 -12.39 -4.73 -6.17
CA GLN A 45 -13.27 -5.10 -5.06
C GLN A 45 -13.06 -4.21 -3.84
N VAL A 46 -11.80 -3.91 -3.49
CA VAL A 46 -11.45 -3.00 -2.39
C VAL A 46 -12.05 -1.61 -2.59
N VAL A 47 -11.94 -1.06 -3.80
CA VAL A 47 -12.51 0.26 -4.09
C VAL A 47 -14.03 0.24 -4.13
N ARG A 48 -14.65 -0.81 -4.68
CA ARG A 48 -16.11 -0.98 -4.63
C ARG A 48 -16.63 -1.09 -3.20
N GLY A 49 -15.84 -1.71 -2.31
CA GLY A 49 -16.11 -1.78 -0.87
C GLY A 49 -15.98 -0.44 -0.14
N GLY A 50 -15.51 0.62 -0.82
CA GLY A 50 -15.45 1.97 -0.26
C GLY A 50 -14.18 2.30 0.52
N ALA A 51 -13.11 1.51 0.36
CA ALA A 51 -11.82 1.82 0.96
C ALA A 51 -11.29 3.21 0.52
N ASN A 52 -10.61 3.90 1.43
CA ASN A 52 -10.01 5.20 1.17
C ASN A 52 -8.59 5.08 0.64
N ALA A 53 -7.84 4.09 1.13
CA ALA A 53 -6.46 3.84 0.73
C ALA A 53 -6.14 2.35 0.71
N LEU A 54 -5.10 1.98 -0.02
CA LEU A 54 -4.47 0.65 0.04
C LEU A 54 -3.00 0.78 0.42
N VAL A 55 -2.44 -0.30 0.98
CA VAL A 55 -1.00 -0.42 1.25
C VAL A 55 -0.44 -1.55 0.40
N GLU A 56 0.59 -1.28 -0.39
CA GLU A 56 1.24 -2.32 -1.21
C GLU A 56 2.74 -2.04 -1.41
N HIS A 57 3.46 -3.02 -1.96
CA HIS A 57 4.86 -2.85 -2.34
C HIS A 57 5.02 -2.24 -3.73
N LYS A 58 6.15 -1.56 -3.97
CA LYS A 58 6.43 -0.84 -5.23
C LYS A 58 6.23 -1.68 -6.50
N GLY A 59 6.51 -2.97 -6.45
CA GLY A 59 6.35 -3.89 -7.58
C GLY A 59 4.89 -4.20 -7.96
N MET A 60 3.95 -3.95 -7.06
CA MET A 60 2.53 -4.28 -7.24
C MET A 60 1.74 -3.13 -7.88
N VAL A 61 2.19 -1.88 -7.70
CA VAL A 61 1.52 -0.66 -8.19
C VAL A 61 1.16 -0.74 -9.67
N GLY A 62 2.09 -1.17 -10.53
CA GLY A 62 1.84 -1.25 -11.97
C GLY A 62 0.81 -2.30 -12.38
N ALA A 63 0.82 -3.46 -11.71
CA ALA A 63 -0.15 -4.53 -11.94
C ALA A 63 -1.54 -4.16 -11.42
N GLY A 64 -1.58 -3.42 -10.30
CA GLY A 64 -2.79 -2.98 -9.63
C GLY A 64 -3.41 -1.70 -10.22
N HIS A 65 -2.67 -0.96 -11.04
CA HIS A 65 -3.13 0.31 -11.57
C HIS A 65 -4.40 0.15 -12.41
N ARG A 66 -5.45 0.85 -11.96
CA ARG A 66 -6.76 0.91 -12.61
C ARG A 66 -6.81 2.14 -13.50
N ARG A 67 -7.17 1.94 -14.77
CA ARG A 67 -7.26 3.00 -15.78
C ARG A 67 -8.57 3.79 -15.74
N SER A 68 -9.49 3.42 -14.85
CA SER A 68 -10.84 3.97 -14.75
C SER A 68 -11.42 3.69 -13.37
N GLY A 69 -12.45 4.46 -12.99
CA GLY A 69 -13.16 4.30 -11.72
C GLY A 69 -12.73 5.35 -10.70
N LYS A 70 -13.16 5.17 -9.45
CA LYS A 70 -12.80 6.05 -8.35
C LYS A 70 -11.33 5.83 -7.96
N ASP A 71 -10.58 6.92 -7.86
CA ASP A 71 -9.23 6.90 -7.31
C ASP A 71 -9.22 6.42 -5.85
N ILE A 72 -8.12 5.80 -5.45
CA ILE A 72 -7.88 5.34 -4.09
C ILE A 72 -6.51 5.86 -3.64
N GLY A 73 -6.39 6.26 -2.37
CA GLY A 73 -5.11 6.68 -1.81
C GLY A 73 -4.06 5.57 -1.86
N LEU A 74 -2.83 5.94 -2.24
CA LEU A 74 -1.73 4.97 -2.41
C LEU A 74 -0.72 5.10 -1.28
N ILE A 75 -0.51 4.01 -0.54
CA ILE A 75 0.53 3.90 0.50
C ILE A 75 1.56 2.85 0.09
N ILE A 76 2.83 3.24 -0.02
CA ILE A 76 3.90 2.30 -0.40
C ILE A 76 4.61 1.77 0.84
N HIS A 77 4.63 0.45 1.02
CA HIS A 77 5.40 -0.20 2.08
C HIS A 77 6.88 -0.31 1.69
N LEU A 78 7.74 0.35 2.48
CA LEU A 78 9.16 0.55 2.16
C LEU A 78 10.07 -0.56 2.67
N SER A 79 9.63 -1.32 3.66
CA SER A 79 10.43 -2.37 4.30
C SER A 79 9.87 -3.75 3.98
N ALA A 80 10.72 -4.75 3.78
CA ALA A 80 10.27 -6.12 3.58
C ALA A 80 11.20 -7.13 4.26
N SER A 81 10.64 -8.31 4.50
CA SER A 81 11.37 -9.56 4.73
C SER A 81 10.46 -10.68 4.21
N THR A 82 10.98 -11.89 4.11
CA THR A 82 10.18 -13.05 3.69
C THR A 82 10.26 -14.15 4.73
N SER A 83 9.18 -14.93 4.82
CA SER A 83 9.11 -16.16 5.62
C SER A 83 10.13 -17.22 5.16
N LEU A 84 10.68 -17.09 3.95
CA LEU A 84 11.73 -17.96 3.42
C LEU A 84 13.13 -17.60 3.92
N SER A 85 13.29 -16.47 4.63
CA SER A 85 14.57 -16.04 5.19
C SER A 85 14.87 -16.80 6.49
N PRO A 86 16.15 -17.13 6.79
CA PRO A 86 16.55 -17.57 8.12
C PRO A 86 16.34 -16.49 9.19
N TYR A 87 16.17 -15.23 8.79
CA TYR A 87 15.90 -14.08 9.65
C TYR A 87 14.60 -13.38 9.21
N PRO A 88 13.42 -13.99 9.42
CA PRO A 88 12.15 -13.48 8.89
C PRO A 88 11.71 -12.15 9.54
N ASN A 89 12.25 -11.82 10.71
CA ASN A 89 11.98 -10.57 11.41
C ASN A 89 12.98 -9.45 11.07
N THR A 90 14.02 -9.74 10.30
CA THR A 90 14.97 -8.73 9.83
C THR A 90 14.39 -8.02 8.61
N LYS A 91 13.69 -6.91 8.86
CA LYS A 91 13.12 -6.05 7.82
C LYS A 91 14.22 -5.22 7.18
N THR A 92 14.34 -5.27 5.86
CA THR A 92 15.24 -4.43 5.07
C THR A 92 14.46 -3.41 4.27
N LEU A 93 15.05 -2.25 3.99
CA LEU A 93 14.45 -1.28 3.06
C LEU A 93 14.54 -1.83 1.63
N VAL A 94 13.39 -1.87 0.95
CA VAL A 94 13.23 -2.31 -0.44
C VAL A 94 12.72 -1.20 -1.36
N CYS A 95 12.39 -0.03 -0.80
CA CYS A 95 11.94 1.15 -1.53
C CYS A 95 12.42 2.43 -0.84
N THR A 96 12.80 3.46 -1.60
CA THR A 96 13.06 4.80 -1.05
C THR A 96 11.81 5.68 -1.10
N VAL A 97 11.82 6.79 -0.36
CA VAL A 97 10.72 7.78 -0.41
C VAL A 97 10.61 8.39 -1.80
N GLU A 98 11.74 8.64 -2.48
CA GLU A 98 11.77 9.21 -3.83
C GLU A 98 11.22 8.22 -4.87
N GLU A 99 11.47 6.92 -4.72
CA GLU A 99 10.83 5.88 -5.54
C GLU A 99 9.31 5.87 -5.31
N ALA A 100 8.87 5.88 -4.05
CA ALA A 100 7.44 5.94 -3.71
C ALA A 100 6.76 7.21 -4.27
N LEU A 101 7.43 8.37 -4.20
CA LEU A 101 6.93 9.61 -4.77
C LEU A 101 6.76 9.54 -6.29
N ARG A 102 7.71 8.92 -7.02
CA ARG A 102 7.59 8.72 -8.48
C ARG A 102 6.43 7.81 -8.86
N LEU A 103 6.05 6.89 -7.97
CA LEU A 103 4.88 6.01 -8.13
C LEU A 103 3.56 6.70 -7.77
N GLY A 104 3.59 7.96 -7.30
CA GLY A 104 2.41 8.72 -6.95
C GLY A 104 1.91 8.50 -5.52
N ALA A 105 2.75 7.98 -4.62
CA ALA A 105 2.35 7.70 -3.25
C ALA A 105 1.85 8.94 -2.48
N ASP A 106 0.78 8.73 -1.72
CA ASP A 106 0.21 9.69 -0.77
C ASP A 106 0.80 9.51 0.64
N ALA A 107 1.25 8.30 0.97
CA ALA A 107 2.03 8.03 2.18
C ALA A 107 3.01 6.87 1.97
N VAL A 108 3.87 6.68 2.96
CA VAL A 108 4.77 5.53 3.05
C VAL A 108 4.55 4.79 4.36
N SER A 109 4.79 3.48 4.34
CA SER A 109 4.68 2.60 5.50
C SER A 109 6.01 1.88 5.74
N ILE A 110 6.35 1.65 7.00
CA ILE A 110 7.49 0.81 7.44
C ILE A 110 7.05 -0.11 8.56
N HIS A 111 7.70 -1.26 8.67
CA HIS A 111 7.52 -2.20 9.77
C HIS A 111 8.64 -2.00 10.79
N VAL A 112 8.27 -1.73 12.04
CA VAL A 112 9.21 -1.64 13.17
C VAL A 112 8.93 -2.78 14.15
N ASN A 113 9.90 -3.66 14.35
CA ASN A 113 9.85 -4.69 15.37
C ASN A 113 10.42 -4.12 16.68
N ILE A 114 9.64 -4.17 17.77
CA ILE A 114 10.05 -3.75 19.11
C ILE A 114 10.14 -5.00 19.99
N GLY A 115 11.28 -5.19 20.65
CA GLY A 115 11.62 -6.37 21.44
C GLY A 115 13.12 -6.63 21.37
#